data_AF-A0A948C903-F1
#
_entry.id   AF-A0A948C903-F1
#
_cell.length_a   1.000
_cell.length_b   1.000
_cell.length_c   1.000
_cell.angle_alpha   90.00
_cell.angle_beta   90.00
_cell.angle_gamma   90.00
#
_symmetry.space_group_name_H-M   'P 1'
#
loop_
_entity.id
_entity.type
_entity.pdbx_description
1 polymer ?
#
loop_
_entity_poly.entity_id
_entity_poly.type
_entity_poly.pdbx_seq_one_letter_code
_entity_poly.pdbx_strand_id
1 'polypeptide(L)'
;MKNLIKNIILFICFIIFSTTLALCQPAKNPANWQFSLQWEKIALSEVPIPDTRIKIIDGYANVSFLFYKSDLSDEVLLSAEGNIEQGKIYVQQWDEEISEISGDFIIKDNQLKVSPLKGKFKNTPFDAEAIIELVSPYPFDAKVKAKGVMLEELSSFLPFLKDYVALKSPAEAQFNVQGVLPAGSIEFEAILQEVVLYSVLMSNMNISFVWSDNKIMLKKFSADLDEGKISGEGEIILNQK
;
A
#
# COMPACT_ATOMS: atom_id res chain seq x y z
N MET A 1 3.82 -5.14 -8.10
CA MET A 1 2.66 -4.39 -7.54
C MET A 1 1.98 -5.07 -6.36
N LYS A 2 1.56 -6.37 -6.40
CA LYS A 2 1.09 -7.11 -5.20
C LYS A 2 1.94 -6.93 -3.95
N ASN A 3 3.26 -6.93 -4.14
CA ASN A 3 4.18 -6.78 -3.04
C ASN A 3 4.26 -5.34 -2.48
N LEU A 4 3.90 -4.29 -3.22
CA LEU A 4 4.06 -2.88 -2.79
C LEU A 4 3.07 -2.59 -1.67
N ILE A 5 1.81 -2.88 -1.97
CA ILE A 5 0.69 -2.60 -1.07
C ILE A 5 0.69 -3.60 0.08
N LYS A 6 1.04 -4.87 -0.17
CA LYS A 6 1.34 -5.84 0.89
C LYS A 6 2.46 -5.33 1.81
N ASN A 7 3.53 -4.73 1.28
CA ASN A 7 4.63 -4.20 2.08
C ASN A 7 4.23 -2.94 2.86
N ILE A 8 3.41 -2.05 2.29
CA ILE A 8 2.86 -0.87 3.00
C ILE A 8 1.94 -1.32 4.14
N ILE A 9 1.06 -2.29 3.88
CA ILE A 9 0.17 -2.86 4.91
C ILE A 9 0.97 -3.54 6.02
N LEU A 10 1.94 -4.39 5.65
CA LEU A 10 2.84 -5.04 6.61
C LEU A 10 3.66 -4.02 7.38
N PHE A 11 4.07 -2.91 6.76
CA PHE A 11 4.74 -1.80 7.43
C PHE A 11 3.86 -1.17 8.52
N ILE A 12 2.59 -0.87 8.23
CA ILE A 12 1.69 -0.28 9.23
C ILE A 12 1.38 -1.29 10.33
N CYS A 13 1.07 -2.55 9.98
CA CYS A 13 0.91 -3.63 10.95
C CYS A 13 2.16 -3.81 11.82
N PHE A 14 3.36 -3.63 11.25
CA PHE A 14 4.64 -3.80 11.96
C PHE A 14 4.97 -2.63 12.89
N ILE A 15 4.73 -1.38 12.48
CA ILE A 15 4.80 -0.22 13.38
C ILE A 15 3.92 -0.46 14.62
N ILE A 16 2.75 -1.06 14.42
CA ILE A 16 1.82 -1.37 15.50
C ILE A 16 2.27 -2.58 16.34
N PHE A 17 2.81 -3.61 15.72
CA PHE A 17 3.26 -4.82 16.42
C PHE A 17 4.53 -4.56 17.26
N SER A 18 5.47 -3.77 16.73
CA SER A 18 6.67 -3.37 17.46
C SER A 18 6.35 -2.43 18.64
N THR A 19 5.34 -1.57 18.51
CA THR A 19 4.87 -0.70 19.60
C THR A 19 4.08 -1.45 20.68
N THR A 20 3.30 -2.48 20.32
CA THR A 20 2.60 -3.34 21.31
C THR A 20 3.55 -4.23 22.09
N LEU A 21 4.60 -4.78 21.46
CA LEU A 21 5.63 -5.58 22.15
C LEU A 21 6.47 -4.77 23.16
N ALA A 22 6.73 -3.49 22.88
CA ALA A 22 7.45 -2.61 23.80
C ALA A 22 6.63 -2.25 25.07
N LEU A 23 5.30 -2.42 25.04
CA LEU A 23 4.38 -2.04 26.11
C LEU A 23 3.89 -3.22 26.96
N CYS A 24 4.30 -4.45 26.66
CA CYS A 24 3.98 -5.63 27.47
C CYS A 24 4.86 -5.76 28.73
N GLN A 25 4.72 -4.82 29.67
CA GLN A 25 4.98 -5.12 31.09
C GLN A 25 3.67 -5.02 31.87
N PRO A 26 3.17 -6.12 32.46
CA PRO A 26 1.90 -6.10 33.17
C PRO A 26 2.01 -5.24 34.45
N ALA A 27 1.33 -4.10 34.46
CA ALA A 27 1.13 -3.30 35.66
C ALA A 27 -0.03 -3.88 36.49
N LYS A 28 0.13 -3.89 37.82
CA LYS A 28 -0.77 -4.57 38.77
C LYS A 28 -2.15 -3.90 38.99
N ASN A 29 -2.53 -2.85 38.27
CA ASN A 29 -3.77 -2.11 38.56
C ASN A 29 -4.44 -1.44 37.32
N PRO A 30 -5.59 -1.94 36.81
CA PRO A 30 -6.12 -1.59 35.48
C PRO A 30 -7.18 -0.46 35.50
N ALA A 31 -6.87 0.72 36.04
CA ALA A 31 -7.75 1.89 35.91
C ALA A 31 -7.24 2.86 34.83
N ASN A 32 -7.91 2.87 33.67
CA ASN A 32 -7.80 3.81 32.53
C ASN A 32 -6.43 4.49 32.35
N TRP A 33 -5.56 3.85 31.58
CA TRP A 33 -4.21 4.33 31.33
C TRP A 33 -4.18 5.01 29.95
N GLN A 34 -3.80 6.29 29.91
CA GLN A 34 -3.50 7.00 28.67
C GLN A 34 -1.99 7.23 28.61
N PHE A 35 -1.34 6.69 27.58
CA PHE A 35 0.08 6.93 27.32
C PHE A 35 0.24 7.57 25.95
N SER A 36 1.04 8.61 25.88
CA SER A 36 1.55 9.14 24.62
C SER A 36 3.01 8.72 24.49
N LEU A 37 3.33 8.07 23.38
CA LEU A 37 4.68 7.67 23.04
C LEU A 37 5.11 8.43 21.79
N GLN A 38 6.08 9.31 21.96
CA GLN A 38 6.73 10.03 20.86
C GLN A 38 8.02 9.29 20.52
N TRP A 39 8.14 8.83 19.27
CA TRP A 39 9.32 8.13 18.79
C TRP A 39 10.05 9.04 17.81
N GLU A 40 11.31 9.37 18.10
CA GLU A 40 12.11 10.25 17.25
C GLU A 40 12.83 9.50 16.12
N LYS A 41 13.11 8.21 16.31
CA LYS A 41 13.71 7.36 15.27
C LYS A 41 13.57 5.89 15.62
N ILE A 42 12.79 5.14 14.86
CA ILE A 42 12.89 3.67 14.88
C ILE A 42 13.78 3.27 13.70
N ALA A 43 15.10 3.21 13.93
CA ALA A 43 16.00 2.57 12.99
C ALA A 43 15.77 1.06 13.06
N LEU A 44 14.83 0.56 12.27
CA LEU A 44 14.61 -0.88 12.10
C LEU A 44 15.71 -1.42 11.19
N SER A 45 16.92 -1.58 11.74
CA SER A 45 17.96 -2.35 11.07
C SER A 45 17.56 -3.82 11.14
N GLU A 46 16.99 -4.31 10.04
CA GLU A 46 16.80 -5.72 9.71
C GLU A 46 15.77 -6.44 10.61
N VAL A 47 14.48 -6.22 10.34
CA VAL A 47 13.43 -7.12 10.82
C VAL A 47 13.23 -8.20 9.78
N PRO A 48 13.56 -9.48 10.07
CA PRO A 48 13.29 -10.57 9.16
C PRO A 48 11.80 -10.90 9.21
N ILE A 49 10.98 -10.13 8.49
CA ILE A 49 9.60 -10.54 8.25
C ILE A 49 9.67 -11.62 7.15
N PRO A 50 9.25 -12.88 7.41
CA PRO A 50 9.34 -13.97 6.45
C PRO A 50 8.67 -13.57 5.12
N ASP A 51 9.37 -13.78 4.01
CA ASP A 51 8.96 -13.41 2.64
C ASP A 51 8.85 -11.93 2.30
N THR A 52 9.22 -11.01 3.20
CA THR A 52 9.26 -9.58 2.87
C THR A 52 10.66 -9.00 2.89
N ARG A 53 11.05 -8.53 1.70
CA ARG A 53 12.32 -7.88 1.40
C ARG A 53 12.24 -6.38 1.75
N ILE A 54 11.90 -6.03 2.98
CA ILE A 54 11.96 -4.65 3.49
C ILE A 54 13.27 -4.52 4.27
N LYS A 55 14.12 -3.56 3.90
CA LYS A 55 15.47 -3.44 4.50
C LYS A 55 15.54 -2.40 5.60
N ILE A 56 14.90 -1.26 5.36
CA ILE A 56 15.01 -0.07 6.22
C ILE A 56 13.65 0.60 6.29
N ILE A 57 13.28 0.95 7.51
CA ILE A 57 12.20 1.86 7.83
C ILE A 57 12.83 3.00 8.63
N ASP A 58 12.55 4.24 8.26
CA ASP A 58 12.99 5.44 8.97
C ASP A 58 11.81 6.41 9.09
N GLY A 59 11.79 7.28 10.09
CA GLY A 59 10.75 8.28 10.27
C GLY A 59 10.26 8.47 11.70
N TYR A 60 9.30 9.38 11.84
CA TYR A 60 8.72 9.80 13.10
C TYR A 60 7.28 9.29 13.21
N ALA A 61 6.92 8.78 14.37
CA ALA A 61 5.54 8.41 14.67
C ALA A 61 5.19 8.91 16.08
N ASN A 62 4.04 9.56 16.20
CA ASN A 62 3.45 9.88 17.50
C ASN A 62 2.25 8.97 17.69
N VAL A 63 2.20 8.25 18.80
CA VAL A 63 1.12 7.29 19.07
C VAL A 63 0.58 7.52 20.47
N SER A 64 -0.73 7.71 20.55
CA SER A 64 -1.48 7.76 21.79
C SER A 64 -2.24 6.44 21.96
N PHE A 65 -2.00 5.76 23.08
CA PHE A 65 -2.67 4.52 23.44
C PHE A 65 -3.69 4.76 24.54
N LEU A 66 -4.85 4.12 24.39
CA LEU A 66 -5.90 4.03 25.38
C LEU A 66 -6.25 2.56 25.60
N PHE A 67 -5.94 2.07 26.80
CA PHE A 67 -6.35 0.74 27.25
C PHE A 67 -7.54 0.88 28.18
N TYR A 68 -8.63 0.16 27.88
CA TYR A 68 -9.78 0.10 28.76
C TYR A 68 -10.26 -1.33 28.92
N LYS A 69 -10.65 -1.67 30.15
CA LYS A 69 -11.31 -2.94 30.45
C LYS A 69 -12.81 -2.75 30.17
N SER A 70 -13.39 -3.62 29.36
CA SER A 70 -14.83 -3.60 29.11
C SER A 70 -15.58 -3.99 30.40
N ASP A 71 -16.66 -3.27 30.74
CA ASP A 71 -17.51 -3.65 31.87
C ASP A 71 -18.32 -4.93 31.59
N LEU A 72 -18.40 -5.35 30.33
CA LEU A 72 -19.20 -6.48 29.85
C LEU A 72 -18.37 -7.74 29.56
N SER A 73 -17.03 -7.63 29.57
CA SER A 73 -16.13 -8.74 29.27
C SER A 73 -14.81 -8.58 30.01
N ASP A 74 -14.17 -9.69 30.39
CA ASP A 74 -12.81 -9.65 30.95
C ASP A 74 -11.73 -9.26 29.92
N GLU A 75 -12.12 -9.03 28.67
CA GLU A 75 -11.24 -8.55 27.61
C GLU A 75 -10.78 -7.10 27.85
N VAL A 76 -9.47 -6.91 27.76
CA VAL A 76 -8.86 -5.57 27.67
C VAL A 76 -8.92 -5.16 26.21
N LEU A 77 -9.65 -4.07 25.93
CA LEU A 77 -9.74 -3.50 24.60
C LEU A 77 -8.62 -2.49 24.41
N LEU A 78 -7.92 -2.63 23.30
CA LEU A 78 -6.89 -1.69 22.86
C LEU A 78 -7.53 -0.70 21.88
N SER A 79 -7.46 0.59 22.22
CA SER A 79 -7.62 1.68 21.27
C SER A 79 -6.30 2.42 21.14
N ALA A 80 -5.89 2.75 19.93
CA ALA A 80 -4.74 3.60 19.70
C ALA A 80 -5.06 4.58 18.59
N GLU A 81 -4.53 5.79 18.69
CA GLU A 81 -4.60 6.78 17.64
C GLU A 81 -3.20 7.34 17.48
N GLY A 82 -2.74 7.49 16.25
CA GLY A 82 -1.41 8.01 16.00
C GLY A 82 -1.30 8.64 14.64
N ASN A 83 -0.19 9.34 14.46
CA ASN A 83 0.16 9.93 13.20
C ASN A 83 1.61 9.60 12.86
N ILE A 84 1.86 9.41 11.57
CA ILE A 84 3.17 9.20 10.98
C ILE A 84 3.58 10.52 10.32
N GLU A 85 4.83 10.93 10.53
CA GLU A 85 5.42 12.10 9.90
C GLU A 85 6.78 11.74 9.28
N GLN A 86 6.96 12.12 8.01
CA GLN A 86 8.22 11.96 7.27
C GLN A 86 8.75 10.51 7.25
N GLY A 87 7.84 9.53 7.22
CA GLY A 87 8.20 8.13 7.11
C GLY A 87 8.90 7.80 5.79
N LYS A 88 9.79 6.82 5.83
CA LYS A 88 10.52 6.26 4.71
C LYS A 88 10.56 4.75 4.82
N ILE A 89 10.34 4.07 3.69
CA ILE A 89 10.40 2.62 3.58
C ILE A 89 11.29 2.29 2.38
N TYR A 90 12.30 1.48 2.61
CA TYR A 90 13.11 0.93 1.53
C TYR A 90 12.71 -0.51 1.21
N VAL A 91 12.28 -0.72 -0.04
CA VAL A 91 11.82 -2.01 -0.56
C VAL A 91 12.95 -2.67 -1.36
N GLN A 92 13.67 -3.59 -0.72
CA GLN A 92 14.85 -4.27 -1.27
C GLN A 92 14.53 -5.08 -2.54
N GLN A 93 13.29 -5.58 -2.70
CA GLN A 93 12.92 -6.30 -3.93
C GLN A 93 13.11 -5.46 -5.19
N TRP A 94 12.93 -4.15 -5.06
CA TRP A 94 12.97 -3.22 -6.19
C TRP A 94 14.18 -2.30 -6.16
N ASP A 95 14.91 -2.25 -5.04
CA ASP A 95 15.94 -1.24 -4.80
C ASP A 95 15.32 0.17 -4.86
N GLU A 96 14.17 0.35 -4.21
CA GLU A 96 13.37 1.58 -4.30
C GLU A 96 12.94 2.08 -2.91
N GLU A 97 12.81 3.40 -2.80
CA GLU A 97 12.34 4.10 -1.60
C GLU A 97 10.90 4.62 -1.78
N ILE A 98 10.07 4.38 -0.76
CA ILE A 98 8.84 5.12 -0.52
C ILE A 98 9.18 6.17 0.54
N SER A 99 8.96 7.44 0.26
CA SER A 99 9.40 8.55 1.12
C SER A 99 8.23 9.48 1.44
N GLU A 100 8.49 10.44 2.33
CA GLU A 100 7.52 11.48 2.73
C GLU A 100 6.19 10.89 3.24
N ILE A 101 6.25 9.69 3.82
CA ILE A 101 5.05 9.00 4.30
C ILE A 101 4.50 9.79 5.49
N SER A 102 3.24 10.17 5.40
CA SER A 102 2.55 10.88 6.47
C SER A 102 1.09 10.50 6.51
N GLY A 103 0.50 10.46 7.69
CA GLY A 103 -0.91 10.14 7.81
C GLY A 103 -1.32 9.66 9.17
N ASP A 104 -2.62 9.60 9.37
CA ASP A 104 -3.23 9.20 10.63
C ASP A 104 -3.64 7.73 10.59
N PHE A 105 -3.54 7.08 11.74
CA PHE A 105 -4.04 5.74 11.95
C PHE A 105 -4.78 5.60 13.27
N ILE A 106 -5.77 4.72 13.27
CA ILE A 106 -6.58 4.38 14.43
C ILE A 106 -6.60 2.86 14.54
N ILE A 107 -6.32 2.35 15.74
CA ILE A 107 -6.58 0.98 16.13
C ILE A 107 -7.80 1.00 17.03
N LYS A 108 -8.86 0.32 16.65
CA LYS A 108 -10.06 0.20 17.48
C LYS A 108 -10.84 -1.03 17.04
N ASP A 109 -11.46 -1.73 17.99
CA ASP A 109 -12.36 -2.86 17.71
C ASP A 109 -11.68 -3.94 16.85
N ASN A 110 -10.41 -4.25 17.16
CA ASN A 110 -9.54 -5.14 16.38
C ASN A 110 -9.36 -4.76 14.91
N GLN A 111 -9.56 -3.49 14.55
CA GLN A 111 -9.29 -2.96 13.22
C GLN A 111 -8.18 -1.92 13.32
N LEU A 112 -7.24 -1.99 12.39
CA LEU A 112 -6.39 -0.87 12.03
C LEU A 112 -7.04 -0.14 10.86
N LYS A 113 -7.30 1.16 11.03
CA LYS A 113 -7.72 2.07 9.98
C LYS A 113 -6.63 3.11 9.74
N VAL A 114 -6.35 3.39 8.49
CA VAL A 114 -5.35 4.35 8.05
C VAL A 114 -6.04 5.26 7.06
N SER A 115 -6.19 6.54 7.40
CA SER A 115 -6.84 7.51 6.51
C SER A 115 -6.70 8.93 7.07
N PRO A 116 -6.15 9.89 6.31
CA PRO A 116 -5.47 9.73 5.02
C PRO A 116 -4.00 9.32 5.21
N LEU A 117 -3.49 8.40 4.39
CA LEU A 117 -2.05 8.17 4.23
C LEU A 117 -1.56 8.83 2.95
N LYS A 118 -0.44 9.53 3.01
CA LYS A 118 0.21 10.18 1.88
C LYS A 118 1.64 9.72 1.80
N GLY A 119 2.22 9.79 0.62
CA GLY A 119 3.66 9.61 0.45
C GLY A 119 4.09 9.84 -0.98
N LYS A 120 5.35 9.53 -1.24
CA LYS A 120 5.93 9.51 -2.58
C LYS A 120 6.57 8.16 -2.83
N PHE A 121 6.31 7.62 -4.01
CA PHE A 121 7.10 6.53 -4.56
C PHE A 121 7.93 7.12 -5.69
N LYS A 122 9.26 7.15 -5.55
CA LYS A 122 10.13 8.02 -6.38
C LYS A 122 9.65 9.47 -6.33
N ASN A 123 9.34 10.05 -7.49
CA ASN A 123 8.79 11.40 -7.62
C ASN A 123 7.26 11.42 -7.72
N THR A 124 6.62 10.26 -7.68
CA THR A 124 5.18 10.12 -7.87
C THR A 124 4.46 10.20 -6.51
N PRO A 125 3.67 11.26 -6.25
CA PRO A 125 2.87 11.34 -5.04
C PRO A 125 1.71 10.34 -5.08
N PHE A 126 1.37 9.79 -3.92
CA PHE A 126 0.20 8.96 -3.73
C PHE A 126 -0.57 9.33 -2.45
N ASP A 127 -1.87 9.09 -2.50
CA ASP A 127 -2.77 9.05 -1.36
C ASP A 127 -3.27 7.62 -1.18
N ALA A 128 -3.43 7.17 0.04
CA ALA A 128 -3.92 5.84 0.37
C ALA A 128 -4.82 5.85 1.59
N GLU A 129 -5.73 4.89 1.62
CA GLU A 129 -6.54 4.52 2.79
C GLU A 129 -6.51 3.00 2.94
N ALA A 130 -6.54 2.52 4.16
CA ALA A 130 -6.55 1.08 4.43
C ALA A 130 -7.34 0.74 5.68
N ILE A 131 -7.99 -0.42 5.66
CA ILE A 131 -8.61 -1.08 6.80
C ILE A 131 -8.06 -2.50 6.84
N ILE A 132 -7.54 -2.90 8.01
CA ILE A 132 -6.96 -4.23 8.24
C ILE A 132 -7.57 -4.77 9.51
N GLU A 133 -8.23 -5.92 9.43
CA GLU A 133 -8.65 -6.66 10.62
C GLU A 133 -7.40 -7.28 11.28
N LEU A 134 -7.29 -7.09 12.58
CA LEU A 134 -6.22 -7.61 13.45
C LEU A 134 -6.59 -8.99 14.03
N VAL A 135 -7.69 -9.58 13.55
CA VAL A 135 -8.11 -10.95 13.88
C VAL A 135 -7.90 -11.84 12.68
N SER A 136 -7.30 -13.01 12.90
CA SER A 136 -7.13 -14.05 11.88
C SER A 136 -8.47 -14.35 11.19
N PRO A 137 -8.53 -14.35 9.85
CA PRO A 137 -7.40 -14.53 8.93
C PRO A 137 -6.75 -13.22 8.44
N TYR A 138 -7.00 -12.09 9.11
CA TYR A 138 -6.47 -10.76 8.78
C TYR A 138 -6.92 -10.25 7.40
N PRO A 139 -8.24 -10.21 7.13
CA PRO A 139 -8.73 -9.56 5.93
C PRO A 139 -8.36 -8.08 5.90
N PHE A 140 -8.18 -7.56 4.70
CA PHE A 140 -7.80 -6.17 4.48
C PHE A 140 -8.45 -5.62 3.20
N ASP A 141 -8.64 -4.30 3.20
CA ASP A 141 -9.05 -3.48 2.06
C ASP A 141 -8.20 -2.21 2.07
N ALA A 142 -7.55 -1.91 0.96
CA ALA A 142 -6.76 -0.71 0.78
C ALA A 142 -7.05 -0.07 -0.57
N LYS A 143 -7.22 1.25 -0.58
CA LYS A 143 -7.29 2.05 -1.81
C LYS A 143 -6.08 2.94 -1.91
N VAL A 144 -5.49 3.00 -3.10
CA VAL A 144 -4.34 3.87 -3.40
C VAL A 144 -4.67 4.66 -4.64
N LYS A 145 -4.43 5.96 -4.60
CA LYS A 145 -4.54 6.87 -5.73
C LYS A 145 -3.18 7.50 -5.96
N ALA A 146 -2.67 7.42 -7.17
CA ALA A 146 -1.43 8.04 -7.58
C ALA A 146 -1.70 8.98 -8.76
N LYS A 147 -1.11 10.17 -8.71
CA LYS A 147 -1.25 11.17 -9.77
C LYS A 147 0.12 11.53 -10.30
N GLY A 148 0.21 11.74 -11.61
CA GLY A 148 1.48 12.10 -12.24
C GLY A 148 2.44 10.92 -12.32
N VAL A 149 1.93 9.68 -12.32
CA VAL A 149 2.76 8.48 -12.45
C VAL A 149 3.44 8.53 -13.82
N MET A 150 4.74 8.75 -13.85
CA MET A 150 5.51 8.70 -15.08
C MET A 150 5.70 7.23 -15.45
N LEU A 151 5.09 6.75 -16.54
CA LEU A 151 5.19 5.33 -16.86
C LEU A 151 6.60 4.89 -17.27
N GLU A 152 7.49 5.83 -17.61
CA GLU A 152 8.93 5.53 -17.71
C GLU A 152 9.46 4.94 -16.41
N GLU A 153 8.98 5.41 -15.25
CA GLU A 153 9.30 4.86 -13.94
C GLU A 153 8.69 3.47 -13.73
N LEU A 154 7.62 3.11 -14.46
CA LEU A 154 7.02 1.76 -14.44
C LEU A 154 7.82 0.75 -15.28
N SER A 155 8.62 1.22 -16.24
CA SER A 155 9.46 0.36 -17.08
C SER A 155 10.54 -0.40 -16.28
N SER A 156 10.92 0.08 -15.08
CA SER A 156 11.79 -0.67 -14.17
C SER A 156 11.10 -1.92 -13.62
N PHE A 157 9.77 -1.92 -13.52
CA PHE A 157 8.98 -3.06 -13.04
C PHE A 157 8.57 -4.02 -14.14
N LEU A 158 8.43 -3.52 -15.35
CA LEU A 158 8.01 -4.29 -16.52
C LEU A 158 9.07 -4.11 -17.62
N PRO A 159 10.25 -4.76 -17.50
CA PRO A 159 11.37 -4.53 -18.40
C PRO A 159 11.03 -4.75 -19.87
N PHE A 160 10.09 -5.66 -20.15
CA PHE A 160 9.62 -5.91 -21.51
C PHE A 160 8.95 -4.69 -22.15
N LEU A 161 8.48 -3.68 -21.39
CA LEU A 161 7.90 -2.46 -21.95
C LEU A 161 8.95 -1.48 -22.49
N LYS A 162 10.22 -1.59 -22.07
CA LYS A 162 11.27 -0.62 -22.41
C LYS A 162 11.47 -0.45 -23.92
N ASP A 163 11.37 -1.55 -24.66
CA ASP A 163 11.65 -1.56 -26.10
C ASP A 163 10.43 -1.17 -26.95
N TYR A 164 9.24 -1.14 -26.35
CA TYR A 164 7.99 -1.02 -27.10
C TYR A 164 7.23 0.28 -26.85
N VAL A 165 7.50 0.97 -25.75
CA VAL A 165 6.67 2.09 -25.33
C VAL A 165 7.51 3.31 -24.97
N ALA A 166 7.42 4.36 -25.80
CA ALA A 166 7.91 5.68 -25.47
C ALA A 166 6.79 6.42 -24.72
N LEU A 167 6.76 6.26 -23.40
CA LEU A 167 5.69 6.75 -22.54
C LEU A 167 6.04 8.12 -21.97
N LYS A 168 5.57 9.19 -22.60
CA LYS A 168 5.93 10.56 -22.20
C LYS A 168 4.88 11.26 -21.33
N SER A 169 3.74 10.64 -21.08
CA SER A 169 2.62 11.29 -20.42
C SER A 169 2.46 10.83 -18.96
N PRO A 170 2.17 11.75 -18.03
CA PRO A 170 1.76 11.38 -16.68
C PRO A 170 0.45 10.58 -16.71
N ALA A 171 0.39 9.50 -15.93
CA ALA A 171 -0.83 8.75 -15.70
C ALA A 171 -1.47 9.12 -14.36
N GLU A 172 -2.79 9.00 -14.32
CA GLU A 172 -3.54 8.88 -13.07
C GLU A 172 -3.89 7.40 -12.88
N ALA A 173 -3.58 6.86 -11.71
CA ALA A 173 -3.81 5.47 -11.39
C ALA A 173 -4.55 5.33 -10.05
N GLN A 174 -5.49 4.40 -10.02
CA GLN A 174 -6.17 3.96 -8.81
C GLN A 174 -5.99 2.44 -8.66
N PHE A 175 -5.73 2.02 -7.43
CA PHE A 175 -5.60 0.64 -7.03
C PHE A 175 -6.57 0.38 -5.89
N ASN A 176 -7.36 -0.67 -5.99
CA ASN A 176 -8.07 -1.24 -4.85
C ASN A 176 -7.45 -2.62 -4.59
N VAL A 177 -7.01 -2.86 -3.37
CA VAL A 177 -6.40 -4.13 -2.98
C VAL A 177 -7.20 -4.69 -1.83
N GLN A 178 -7.74 -5.88 -2.04
CA GLN A 178 -8.58 -6.55 -1.06
C GLN A 178 -8.18 -8.02 -0.96
N GLY A 179 -8.27 -8.59 0.23
CA GLY A 179 -7.91 -9.98 0.42
C GLY A 179 -7.74 -10.37 1.88
N VAL A 180 -6.95 -11.42 2.07
CA VAL A 180 -6.67 -12.06 3.36
C VAL A 180 -5.17 -12.31 3.39
N LEU A 181 -4.44 -11.65 4.29
CA LEU A 181 -2.98 -11.76 4.30
C LEU A 181 -2.52 -13.22 4.42
N PRO A 182 -1.51 -13.68 3.66
CA PRO A 182 -0.67 -12.92 2.73
C PRO A 182 -1.19 -12.83 1.28
N ALA A 183 -2.39 -13.33 1.00
CA ALA A 183 -3.00 -13.40 -0.33
C ALA A 183 -3.92 -12.19 -0.60
N GLY A 184 -4.12 -11.87 -1.88
CA GLY A 184 -5.04 -10.79 -2.24
C GLY A 184 -5.28 -10.64 -3.72
N SER A 185 -6.33 -9.89 -4.01
CA SER A 185 -6.71 -9.42 -5.33
C SER A 185 -6.36 -7.93 -5.46
N ILE A 186 -5.93 -7.53 -6.64
CA ILE A 186 -5.75 -6.13 -7.01
C ILE A 186 -6.74 -5.82 -8.11
N GLU A 187 -7.53 -4.79 -7.94
CA GLU A 187 -8.18 -4.08 -9.02
C GLU A 187 -7.39 -2.82 -9.32
N PHE A 188 -7.10 -2.60 -10.59
CA PHE A 188 -6.33 -1.47 -11.08
C PHE A 188 -7.13 -0.74 -12.14
N GLU A 189 -7.12 0.58 -12.06
CA GLU A 189 -7.64 1.46 -13.09
C GLU A 189 -6.61 2.55 -13.36
N ALA A 190 -6.35 2.84 -14.63
CA ALA A 190 -5.51 3.96 -15.02
C ALA A 190 -6.08 4.70 -16.23
N ILE A 191 -5.84 6.01 -16.19
CA ILE A 191 -6.13 6.93 -17.28
C ILE A 191 -4.81 7.57 -17.72
N LEU A 192 -4.50 7.47 -19.00
CA LEU A 192 -3.31 8.02 -19.62
C LEU A 192 -3.74 8.98 -20.72
N GLN A 193 -3.18 10.18 -20.74
CA GLN A 193 -3.57 11.18 -21.75
C GLN A 193 -2.97 10.84 -23.11
N GLU A 194 -1.68 10.49 -23.16
CA GLU A 194 -0.97 10.20 -24.41
C GLU A 194 0.07 9.10 -24.23
N VAL A 195 0.14 8.18 -25.19
CA VAL A 195 1.13 7.10 -25.23
C VAL A 195 1.56 6.84 -26.66
N VAL A 196 2.86 6.71 -26.89
CA VAL A 196 3.39 6.26 -28.18
C VAL A 196 3.80 4.80 -28.07
N LEU A 197 3.09 3.93 -28.78
CA LEU A 197 3.35 2.49 -28.86
C LEU A 197 3.65 2.13 -30.32
N TYR A 198 4.83 1.59 -30.63
CA TYR A 198 5.25 1.27 -32.01
C TYR A 198 5.01 2.42 -33.03
N SER A 199 5.40 3.64 -32.66
CA SER A 199 5.17 4.86 -33.48
C SER A 199 3.71 5.24 -33.71
N VAL A 200 2.76 4.60 -33.02
CA VAL A 200 1.35 4.97 -33.00
C VAL A 200 1.07 5.81 -31.76
N LEU A 201 0.57 7.03 -31.98
CA LEU A 201 0.07 7.88 -30.90
C LEU A 201 -1.33 7.39 -30.49
N MET A 202 -1.46 7.02 -29.23
CA MET A 202 -2.72 6.71 -28.57
C MET A 202 -3.04 7.81 -27.58
N SER A 203 -4.27 8.29 -27.57
CA SER A 203 -4.76 9.27 -26.60
C SER A 203 -5.95 8.75 -25.79
N ASN A 204 -6.27 9.43 -24.68
CA ASN A 204 -7.41 9.11 -23.82
C ASN A 204 -7.49 7.63 -23.41
N MET A 205 -6.34 7.02 -23.12
CA MET A 205 -6.28 5.60 -22.84
C MET A 205 -6.81 5.30 -21.45
N ASN A 206 -7.70 4.32 -21.38
CA ASN A 206 -8.28 3.80 -20.15
C ASN A 206 -7.97 2.30 -20.05
N ILE A 207 -7.37 1.90 -18.94
CA ILE A 207 -7.01 0.51 -18.66
C ILE A 207 -7.61 0.12 -17.31
N SER A 208 -8.31 -1.01 -17.27
CA SER A 208 -8.79 -1.63 -16.04
C SER A 208 -8.46 -3.12 -16.05
N PHE A 209 -7.82 -3.61 -14.99
CA PHE A 209 -7.58 -5.03 -14.82
C PHE A 209 -7.77 -5.49 -13.38
N VAL A 210 -8.07 -6.78 -13.21
CA VAL A 210 -8.06 -7.47 -11.93
C VAL A 210 -6.98 -8.54 -11.92
N TRP A 211 -6.18 -8.57 -10.87
CA TRP A 211 -5.19 -9.62 -10.64
C TRP A 211 -5.51 -10.41 -9.37
N SER A 212 -5.97 -11.64 -9.54
CA SER A 212 -6.19 -12.64 -8.46
C SER A 212 -5.61 -13.99 -8.90
N ASP A 213 -5.20 -14.86 -7.96
CA ASP A 213 -4.89 -16.28 -8.25
C ASP A 213 -4.01 -16.56 -9.48
N ASN A 214 -2.89 -15.82 -9.63
CA ASN A 214 -1.99 -15.90 -10.78
C ASN A 214 -2.64 -15.59 -12.15
N LYS A 215 -3.81 -14.99 -12.17
CA LYS A 215 -4.55 -14.57 -13.35
C LYS A 215 -4.67 -13.05 -13.40
N ILE A 216 -4.35 -12.46 -14.54
CA ILE A 216 -4.61 -11.04 -14.83
C ILE A 216 -5.76 -10.99 -15.82
N MET A 217 -6.89 -10.42 -15.42
CA MET A 217 -8.06 -10.20 -16.26
C MET A 217 -8.11 -8.72 -16.63
N LEU A 218 -7.82 -8.40 -17.88
CA LEU A 218 -8.03 -7.09 -18.46
C LEU A 218 -9.53 -6.89 -18.67
N LYS A 219 -10.18 -6.19 -17.74
CA LYS A 219 -11.62 -5.89 -17.78
C LYS A 219 -11.95 -4.90 -18.90
N LYS A 220 -11.06 -3.93 -19.10
CA LYS A 220 -11.28 -2.88 -20.10
C LYS A 220 -9.94 -2.33 -20.56
N PHE A 221 -9.81 -2.21 -21.86
CA PHE A 221 -8.83 -1.37 -22.52
C PHE A 221 -9.59 -0.54 -23.54
N SER A 222 -9.32 0.76 -23.60
CA SER A 222 -9.76 1.62 -24.69
C SER A 222 -8.77 2.74 -24.92
N ALA A 223 -8.50 3.09 -26.17
CA ALA A 223 -7.68 4.25 -26.53
C ALA A 223 -8.18 4.87 -27.84
N ASP A 224 -8.01 6.17 -27.97
CA ASP A 224 -8.23 6.92 -29.21
C ASP A 224 -6.97 6.87 -30.07
N LEU A 225 -7.15 6.63 -31.36
CA LEU A 225 -6.13 6.69 -32.41
C LEU A 225 -6.48 7.86 -33.34
N ASP A 226 -5.51 8.34 -34.13
CA ASP A 226 -5.72 9.49 -35.04
C ASP A 226 -7.01 9.38 -35.87
N GLU A 227 -7.34 8.19 -36.37
CA GLU A 227 -8.53 7.93 -37.20
C GLU A 227 -9.52 6.93 -36.60
N GLY A 228 -9.46 6.64 -35.29
CA GLY A 228 -10.36 5.64 -34.73
C GLY A 228 -10.26 5.43 -33.22
N LYS A 229 -10.87 4.33 -32.77
CA LYS A 229 -10.81 3.88 -31.38
C LYS A 229 -10.49 2.40 -31.35
N ILE A 230 -9.58 2.01 -30.47
CA ILE A 230 -9.33 0.61 -30.14
C ILE A 230 -9.96 0.31 -28.78
N SER A 231 -10.53 -0.87 -28.64
CA SER A 231 -10.99 -1.37 -27.35
C SER A 231 -10.79 -2.88 -27.26
N GLY A 232 -10.66 -3.40 -26.05
CA GLY A 232 -10.46 -4.82 -25.82
C GLY A 232 -10.60 -5.24 -24.37
N GLU A 233 -10.74 -6.53 -24.20
CA GLU A 233 -10.73 -7.25 -22.93
C GLU A 233 -9.91 -8.52 -23.11
N GLY A 234 -9.44 -9.13 -22.03
CA GLY A 234 -8.61 -10.32 -22.15
C GLY A 234 -8.17 -10.92 -20.83
N GLU A 235 -7.50 -12.05 -20.94
CA GLU A 235 -7.03 -12.81 -19.79
C GLU A 235 -5.60 -13.30 -20.04
N ILE A 236 -4.76 -13.17 -19.01
CA ILE A 236 -3.41 -13.72 -18.96
C ILE A 236 -3.33 -14.66 -17.75
N ILE A 237 -3.03 -15.93 -18.00
CA ILE A 237 -2.76 -16.92 -16.97
C ILE A 237 -1.25 -17.02 -16.77
N LEU A 238 -0.77 -16.71 -15.57
CA LEU A 238 0.65 -16.79 -15.23
C LEU A 238 0.96 -18.23 -14.79
N ASN A 239 1.56 -19.01 -15.69
CA ASN A 239 2.05 -20.33 -15.34
C ASN A 239 3.28 -20.17 -14.42
N GLN A 240 3.17 -20.64 -13.18
CA GLN A 240 4.32 -20.74 -12.28
C GLN A 240 5.31 -21.74 -12.87
N LYS A 241 6.53 -21.29 -13.19
CA LYS A 241 7.69 -22.15 -13.45
C LYS A 241 8.52 -22.24 -12.18
#